data_AF-A0A0K9YN80-F1
#
_entry.id   AF-A0A0K9YN80-F1
#
_cell.length_a   1.000
_cell.length_b   1.000
_cell.length_c   1.000
_cell.angle_alpha   90.00
_cell.angle_beta   90.00
_cell.angle_gamma   90.00
#
_symmetry.space_group_name_H-M   'P 1'
#
loop_
_entity.id
_entity.type
_entity.pdbx_description
1 polymer ?
#
loop_
_entity_poly.entity_id
_entity_poly.type
_entity_poly.pdbx_seq_one_letter_code
_entity_poly.pdbx_strand_id
1 'polypeptide(L)'
;MVHRGKPAAMMPFQERFREDVITFVTNQELKVYTEPLAEGWFTLWIYKHPHILDVIQSVPQVPTSVFDHWILGKLFGYEESAIQEFLTKT
;
A
#
# COMPACT_ATOMS: atom_id res chain seq x y z
N MET A 1 -9.05 2.48 7.44
CA MET A 1 -9.07 2.28 5.97
C MET A 1 -9.02 0.80 5.63
N VAL A 2 -7.97 0.08 6.03
CA VAL A 2 -7.86 -1.38 5.80
C VAL A 2 -9.00 -2.16 6.45
N HIS A 3 -9.37 -1.84 7.70
CA HIS A 3 -10.57 -2.43 8.34
C HIS A 3 -11.89 -2.16 7.62
N ARG A 4 -11.96 -1.11 6.78
CA ARG A 4 -13.18 -0.71 6.05
C ARG A 4 -13.22 -1.26 4.62
N GLY A 5 -12.34 -2.21 4.28
CA GLY A 5 -12.37 -2.92 3.01
C GLY A 5 -11.25 -2.57 2.02
N LYS A 6 -10.40 -1.56 2.31
CA LYS A 6 -9.21 -1.33 1.48
C LYS A 6 -8.21 -2.48 1.63
N PRO A 7 -7.68 -3.06 0.54
CA PRO A 7 -6.73 -4.18 0.64
C PRO A 7 -5.44 -3.80 1.37
N ALA A 8 -4.89 -2.62 1.05
CA ALA A 8 -3.72 -2.07 1.71
C ALA A 8 -3.83 -0.55 1.94
N ALA A 9 -2.94 -0.03 2.77
CA ALA A 9 -2.63 1.39 2.87
C ALA A 9 -1.11 1.56 2.92
N MET A 10 -0.62 2.67 2.36
CA MET A 10 0.79 3.02 2.31
C MET A 10 0.97 4.43 2.85
N MET A 11 1.93 4.62 3.76
CA MET A 11 2.19 5.92 4.38
C MET A 11 3.68 6.11 4.67
N PRO A 12 4.26 7.30 4.43
CA PRO A 12 5.62 7.60 4.84
C PRO A 12 5.69 7.94 6.34
N PHE A 13 6.74 7.48 7.02
CA PHE A 13 7.03 7.77 8.42
C PHE A 13 8.51 8.09 8.63
N GLN A 14 8.80 8.88 9.66
CA GLN A 14 10.19 9.12 10.09
C GLN A 14 10.70 7.91 10.88
N GLU A 15 11.96 7.57 10.67
CA GLU A 15 12.63 6.40 11.26
C GLU A 15 12.51 6.35 12.79
N ARG A 16 12.58 7.52 13.45
CA ARG A 16 12.45 7.65 14.91
C ARG A 16 11.13 7.16 15.49
N PHE A 17 10.08 7.00 14.67
CA PHE A 17 8.77 6.51 15.10
C PHE A 17 8.53 5.05 14.70
N ARG A 18 9.53 4.35 14.15
CA ARG A 18 9.35 3.01 13.57
C ARG A 18 8.69 2.03 14.54
N GLU A 19 9.23 1.88 15.73
CA GLU A 19 8.73 0.92 16.72
C GLU A 19 7.29 1.26 17.14
N ASP A 20 7.04 2.53 17.47
CA ASP A 20 5.72 3.02 17.89
C ASP A 20 4.63 2.73 16.85
N VAL A 21 4.91 3.02 15.57
CA VAL A 21 3.90 2.85 14.51
C VAL A 21 3.69 1.38 14.15
N ILE A 22 4.73 0.56 14.20
CA ILE A 22 4.60 -0.89 14.00
C ILE A 22 3.72 -1.47 15.10
N THR A 23 4.04 -1.19 16.37
CA THR A 23 3.27 -1.67 17.52
C THR A 23 1.82 -1.19 17.47
N PHE A 24 1.59 0.09 17.13
CA PHE A 24 0.25 0.63 16.98
C PHE A 24 -0.58 -0.15 15.95
N VAL A 25 0.00 -0.44 14.78
CA VAL A 25 -0.70 -1.16 13.70
C VAL A 25 -0.91 -2.64 14.05
N THR A 26 0.08 -3.32 14.63
CA THR A 26 -0.07 -4.74 14.99
C THR A 26 -1.10 -4.96 16.09
N ASN A 27 -1.26 -4.00 17.01
CA ASN A 27 -2.32 -4.01 18.03
C ASN A 27 -3.74 -3.89 17.45
N GLN A 28 -3.88 -3.52 16.17
CA GLN A 28 -5.15 -3.50 15.44
C GLN A 28 -5.39 -4.80 14.67
N GLU A 29 -4.63 -5.88 14.93
CA GLU A 29 -4.68 -7.14 14.19
C GLU A 29 -4.38 -6.98 12.68
N LEU A 30 -3.60 -5.94 12.33
CA LEU A 30 -3.12 -5.69 10.98
C LEU A 30 -1.65 -6.10 10.86
N LYS A 31 -1.24 -6.39 9.63
CA LYS A 31 0.12 -6.72 9.28
C LYS A 31 0.84 -5.49 8.71
N VAL A 32 2.15 -5.51 8.87
CA VAL A 32 3.04 -4.42 8.45
C VAL A 32 4.13 -4.95 7.53
N TYR A 33 4.51 -4.13 6.56
CA TYR A 33 5.74 -4.26 5.79
C TYR A 33 6.39 -2.88 5.68
N THR A 34 7.72 -2.80 5.71
CA THR A 34 8.42 -1.51 5.63
C THR A 34 9.49 -1.54 4.57
N GLU A 35 9.62 -0.43 3.85
CA GLU A 35 10.65 -0.22 2.83
C GLU A 35 11.37 1.10 3.09
N PRO A 36 12.69 1.20 2.81
CA PRO A 36 13.38 2.48 2.82
C PRO A 36 12.75 3.46 1.81
N LEU A 37 12.57 4.72 2.20
CA LEU A 37 12.04 5.76 1.31
C LEU A 37 13.10 6.82 0.98
N ALA A 38 13.68 7.42 2.02
CA ALA A 38 14.73 8.43 1.92
C ALA A 38 15.53 8.44 3.23
N GLU A 39 16.58 9.24 3.34
CA GLU A 39 17.35 9.35 4.57
C GLU A 39 16.47 9.76 5.75
N GLY A 40 16.41 8.91 6.78
CA GLY A 40 15.57 9.12 7.96
C GLY A 40 14.07 8.86 7.76
N TRP A 41 13.66 8.32 6.60
CA TRP A 41 12.27 8.01 6.28
C TRP A 41 12.09 6.60 5.74
N PHE A 42 10.96 5.99 6.08
CA PHE A 42 10.55 4.70 5.55
C PHE A 42 9.08 4.73 5.13
N THR A 43 8.72 3.87 4.20
CA THR A 43 7.34 3.61 3.81
C THR A 43 6.80 2.49 4.71
N LEU A 44 5.67 2.75 5.35
CA LEU A 44 4.89 1.77 6.10
C LEU A 44 3.73 1.28 5.23
N TRP A 45 3.76 0.01 4.86
CA TRP A 45 2.65 -0.72 4.27
C TRP A 45 1.84 -1.40 5.37
N ILE A 46 0.52 -1.23 5.30
CA ILE A 46 -0.45 -1.81 6.24
C ILE A 46 -1.44 -2.65 5.45
N TYR A 47 -1.63 -3.90 5.84
CA TYR A 47 -2.52 -4.84 5.13
C TYR A 47 -3.10 -5.87 6.10
N LYS A 48 -4.18 -6.55 5.69
CA LYS A 48 -4.84 -7.58 6.53
C LYS A 48 -4.48 -8.99 6.10
N HIS A 49 -4.60 -9.30 4.81
CA HIS A 49 -4.46 -10.65 4.28
C HIS A 49 -3.02 -10.92 3.79
N PRO A 50 -2.41 -12.09 4.09
CA PRO A 50 -1.02 -12.36 3.75
C PRO A 50 -0.69 -12.19 2.25
N HIS A 51 -1.58 -12.65 1.35
CA HIS A 51 -1.37 -12.55 -0.10
C HIS A 51 -1.24 -11.10 -0.62
N ILE A 52 -1.69 -10.10 0.17
CA ILE A 52 -1.53 -8.70 -0.20
C ILE A 52 -0.07 -8.27 -0.13
N LEU A 53 0.75 -8.89 0.74
CA LEU A 53 2.19 -8.64 0.75
C LEU A 53 2.83 -9.08 -0.57
N ASP A 54 2.46 -10.25 -1.08
CA ASP A 54 2.97 -10.76 -2.37
C ASP A 54 2.63 -9.78 -3.50
N VAL A 55 1.42 -9.21 -3.49
CA VAL A 55 1.01 -8.17 -4.44
C VAL A 55 1.84 -6.91 -4.27
N ILE A 56 1.99 -6.38 -3.05
CA ILE A 56 2.78 -5.17 -2.76
C ILE A 56 4.22 -5.32 -3.31
N GLN A 57 4.85 -6.48 -3.06
CA GLN A 57 6.23 -6.74 -3.47
C GLN A 57 6.39 -7.01 -4.97
N SER A 58 5.31 -7.36 -5.66
CA SER A 58 5.31 -7.67 -7.11
C SER A 58 5.00 -6.45 -7.98
N VAL A 59 4.38 -5.40 -7.42
CA VAL A 59 4.02 -4.21 -8.18
C VAL A 59 5.26 -3.32 -8.39
N PRO A 60 5.55 -2.89 -9.62
CA PRO A 60 6.68 -2.00 -9.86
C PRO A 60 6.45 -0.65 -9.19
N GLN A 61 7.55 -0.02 -8.75
CA GLN A 61 7.55 1.35 -8.18
C GLN A 61 6.87 2.36 -9.12
N VAL A 62 7.09 2.21 -10.43
CA VAL A 62 6.42 3.00 -11.47
C VAL A 62 5.60 2.03 -12.32
N PRO A 63 4.27 2.11 -12.32
CA PRO A 63 3.43 1.28 -13.16
C PRO A 63 3.69 1.61 -14.65
N THR A 64 3.95 0.58 -15.45
CA THR A 64 4.31 0.74 -16.88
C THR A 64 3.26 0.16 -17.82
N SER A 65 2.41 -0.74 -17.32
CA SER A 65 1.35 -1.39 -18.09
C SER A 65 -0.03 -1.06 -17.54
N VAL A 66 -1.08 -1.27 -18.35
CA VAL A 66 -2.47 -1.18 -17.88
C VAL A 66 -2.73 -2.12 -16.70
N PHE A 67 -2.11 -3.30 -16.71
CA PHE A 67 -2.21 -4.25 -15.61
C PHE A 67 -1.63 -3.69 -14.31
N ASP A 68 -0.44 -3.07 -14.36
CA ASP A 68 0.20 -2.49 -13.16
C ASP A 68 -0.68 -1.39 -12.56
N HIS A 69 -1.21 -0.49 -13.40
CA HIS A 69 -2.11 0.58 -12.98
C HIS A 69 -3.40 0.02 -12.38
N TRP A 70 -3.97 -1.02 -12.99
CA TRP A 70 -5.19 -1.66 -12.50
C TRP A 70 -4.97 -2.33 -11.14
N ILE A 71 -3.91 -3.13 -10.99
CA ILE A 71 -3.55 -3.77 -9.72
C ILE A 71 -3.28 -2.73 -8.63
N LEU A 72 -2.53 -1.67 -8.94
CA LEU A 72 -2.27 -0.58 -7.99
C LEU A 72 -3.58 0.10 -7.55
N GLY A 73 -4.48 0.36 -8.50
CA GLY A 73 -5.81 0.90 -8.23
C GLY A 73 -6.61 0.02 -7.28
N LYS A 74 -6.65 -1.30 -7.55
CA LYS A 74 -7.33 -2.26 -6.68
C LYS A 74 -6.69 -2.34 -5.30
N LEU A 75 -5.36 -2.35 -5.22
CA LEU A 75 -4.60 -2.40 -3.96
C LEU A 75 -4.96 -1.23 -3.03
N PHE A 76 -5.17 -0.04 -3.58
CA PHE A 76 -5.60 1.15 -2.84
C PHE A 76 -7.12 1.29 -2.66
N GLY A 77 -7.88 0.30 -3.13
CA GLY A 77 -9.33 0.22 -2.98
C GLY A 77 -10.09 1.20 -3.87
N TYR A 78 -9.58 1.49 -5.06
CA TYR A 78 -10.33 2.24 -6.07
C TYR A 78 -11.35 1.35 -6.79
N GLU A 79 -12.52 1.94 -7.07
CA GLU A 79 -13.57 1.31 -7.85
C GLU A 79 -13.15 1.17 -9.33
N GLU A 80 -13.72 0.19 -10.02
CA GLU A 80 -13.41 -0.07 -11.44
C GLU A 80 -13.62 1.16 -12.33
N SER A 81 -14.69 1.92 -12.09
CA SER A 81 -15.00 3.13 -12.85
C SER A 81 -13.92 4.21 -12.70
N ALA A 82 -13.34 4.37 -11.51
CA ALA A 82 -12.28 5.34 -11.27
C ALA A 82 -10.97 4.92 -11.95
N ILE A 83 -10.67 3.62 -11.94
CA ILE A 83 -9.50 3.07 -12.63
C ILE A 83 -9.66 3.25 -14.15
N GLN A 84 -10.85 2.93 -14.69
CA GLN A 84 -11.16 3.14 -16.10
C GLN A 84 -11.01 4.61 -16.51
N GLU A 85 -11.51 5.55 -15.70
CA GLU A 85 -11.38 6.99 -15.96
C GLU A 85 -9.90 7.42 -15.99
N PHE A 86 -9.08 6.89 -15.08
CA PHE A 86 -7.64 7.16 -15.07
C PHE A 86 -6.95 6.62 -16.34
N LEU A 87 -7.23 5.37 -16.70
CA LEU A 87 -6.59 4.71 -17.86
C LEU A 87 -6.96 5.34 -19.21
N THR A 88 -8.12 5.98 -19.31
CA THR A 88 -8.62 6.57 -20.57
C THR A 88 -8.28 8.05 -20.74
N LYS A 89 -7.82 8.72 -19.69
CA LYS A 89 -7.39 10.13 -19.73
C LYS A 89 -5.91 10.32 -20.09
N THR A 90 -5.19 9.22 -20.37
CA THR A 90 -3.76 9.21 -20.74
C THR A 90 -3.62 8.93 -22.23
#